data_AF-Q1QKF7-F1
#
_entry.id   AF-Q1QKF7-F1
#
_cell.length_a   1.000
_cell.length_b   1.000
_cell.length_c   1.000
_cell.angle_alpha   90.00
_cell.angle_beta   90.00
_cell.angle_gamma   90.00
#
_symmetry.space_group_name_H-M   'P 1'
#
loop_
_entity.id
_entity.type
_entity.pdbx_description
1 polymer ?
#
loop_
_entity_poly.entity_id
_entity_poly.type
_entity_poly.pdbx_seq_one_letter_code
_entity_poly.pdbx_strand_id
1 'polypeptide(L)'
;MPIAPGLSAEIDFVIEAQNQKASMSKTSLDQQIANALVDNAVNDGFLISINDGEETINRSRNIAEIIKAMFRTNMDTLTLNVEERRVGMITLIYGNGRNGLDVIGDHTDIPHINRLVERTMKEFER
;
A
#
# COMPACT_ATOMS: atom_id res chain seq x y z
N MET A 1 -28.33 -33.66 36.14
CA MET A 1 -26.91 -33.68 35.72
C MET A 1 -26.64 -32.38 34.96
N PRO A 2 -25.74 -31.51 35.40
CA PRO A 2 -25.44 -30.29 34.66
C PRO A 2 -24.45 -30.57 33.52
N ILE A 3 -24.75 -30.00 32.35
CA ILE A 3 -23.92 -29.97 31.16
C ILE A 3 -22.63 -29.17 31.44
N ALA A 4 -21.48 -29.70 31.00
CA ALA A 4 -20.17 -29.12 31.28
C ALA A 4 -20.00 -27.74 30.61
N PRO A 5 -19.57 -26.70 31.35
CA PRO A 5 -19.47 -25.31 30.85
C PRO A 5 -18.27 -25.05 29.91
N GLY A 6 -17.48 -26.07 29.56
CA GLY A 6 -16.23 -25.89 28.80
C GLY A 6 -16.38 -25.83 27.28
N LEU A 7 -17.44 -26.42 26.71
CA LEU A 7 -17.52 -26.58 25.25
C LEU A 7 -17.87 -25.27 24.53
N SER A 8 -18.61 -24.35 25.15
CA SER A 8 -18.98 -23.06 24.55
C SER A 8 -17.76 -22.16 24.40
N ALA A 9 -16.92 -22.06 25.44
CA ALA A 9 -15.76 -21.17 25.43
C ALA A 9 -14.67 -21.62 24.43
N GLU A 10 -14.49 -22.93 24.25
CA GLU A 10 -13.58 -23.45 23.23
C GLU A 10 -14.10 -23.20 21.80
N ILE A 11 -15.41 -23.31 21.58
CA ILE A 11 -16.03 -23.00 20.28
C ILE A 11 -15.93 -21.49 19.99
N ASP A 12 -16.21 -20.64 20.97
CA ASP A 12 -16.13 -19.18 20.82
C ASP A 12 -14.68 -18.74 20.53
N PHE A 13 -13.69 -19.33 21.21
CA PHE A 13 -12.26 -19.07 20.94
C PHE A 13 -11.82 -19.54 19.54
N VAL A 14 -12.32 -20.71 19.09
CA VAL A 14 -12.04 -21.21 17.74
C VAL A 14 -12.71 -20.34 16.67
N ILE A 15 -13.92 -19.81 16.92
CA ILE A 15 -14.60 -18.88 16.01
C ILE A 15 -13.89 -17.53 15.98
N GLU A 16 -13.44 -16.98 17.11
CA GLU A 16 -12.64 -15.76 17.15
C GLU A 16 -11.29 -15.93 16.43
N ALA A 17 -10.60 -17.05 16.63
CA ALA A 17 -9.35 -17.35 15.94
C ALA A 17 -9.56 -17.58 14.43
N GLN A 18 -10.69 -18.14 14.01
CA GLN A 18 -11.04 -18.28 12.60
C GLN A 18 -11.46 -16.95 11.96
N ASN A 19 -12.15 -16.07 12.70
CA ASN A 19 -12.47 -14.71 12.24
C ASN A 19 -11.22 -13.81 12.18
N GLN A 20 -10.26 -13.99 13.09
CA GLN A 20 -8.95 -13.34 13.02
C GLN A 20 -8.08 -13.89 11.88
N LYS A 21 -8.18 -15.19 11.57
CA LYS A 21 -7.51 -15.79 10.40
C LYS A 21 -8.17 -15.44 9.07
N ALA A 22 -9.49 -15.25 9.00
CA ALA A 22 -10.17 -14.79 7.79
C ALA A 22 -9.87 -13.31 7.45
N SER A 23 -9.41 -12.54 8.46
CA SER A 23 -8.96 -11.15 8.34
C SER A 23 -7.49 -11.02 7.88
N MET A 24 -6.71 -12.12 7.85
CA MET A 24 -5.35 -12.18 7.28
C MET A 24 -5.35 -13.02 5.99
N SER A 25 -5.13 -12.54 4.77
CA SER A 25 -4.79 -11.22 4.25
C SER A 25 -5.14 -11.24 2.76
N LYS A 26 -6.25 -10.62 2.37
CA LYS A 26 -6.32 -10.02 1.03
C LYS A 26 -5.94 -8.58 1.26
N THR A 27 -4.72 -8.22 0.86
CA THR A 27 -4.34 -6.81 0.77
C THR A 27 -5.44 -6.09 -0.02
N SER A 28 -5.90 -4.94 0.46
CA SER A 28 -6.92 -4.19 -0.28
C SER A 28 -6.43 -3.93 -1.71
N LEU A 29 -7.35 -3.70 -2.66
CA LEU A 29 -6.93 -3.35 -4.02
C LEU A 29 -6.01 -2.11 -4.00
N ASP A 30 -6.29 -1.17 -3.10
CA ASP A 30 -5.46 -0.02 -2.83
C ASP A 30 -4.04 -0.39 -2.43
N GLN A 31 -3.88 -1.33 -1.50
CA GLN A 31 -2.57 -1.84 -1.12
C GLN A 31 -1.87 -2.56 -2.28
N GLN A 32 -2.61 -3.31 -3.09
CA GLN A 32 -2.01 -3.99 -4.25
C GLN A 32 -1.47 -2.98 -5.28
N ILE A 33 -2.24 -1.96 -5.61
CA ILE A 33 -1.86 -0.92 -6.57
C ILE A 33 -0.69 -0.10 -6.05
N ALA A 34 -0.75 0.33 -4.79
CA ALA A 34 0.32 1.11 -4.17
C ALA A 34 1.63 0.30 -4.04
N ASN A 35 1.55 -0.98 -3.68
CA ASN A 35 2.72 -1.86 -3.65
C ASN A 35 3.31 -2.08 -5.05
N ALA A 36 2.47 -2.30 -6.06
CA ALA A 36 2.92 -2.43 -7.45
C ALA A 36 3.58 -1.15 -7.97
N LEU A 37 3.04 0.02 -7.61
CA LEU A 37 3.63 1.31 -7.97
C LEU A 37 5.03 1.47 -7.37
N VAL A 38 5.21 1.14 -6.09
CA VAL A 38 6.50 1.21 -5.41
C VAL A 38 7.50 0.25 -6.05
N ASP A 39 7.09 -0.99 -6.30
CA ASP A 39 7.94 -2.00 -6.96
C ASP A 39 8.37 -1.54 -8.35
N ASN A 40 7.41 -1.10 -9.18
CA ASN A 40 7.69 -0.58 -10.52
C ASN A 40 8.62 0.65 -10.47
N ALA A 41 8.43 1.58 -9.52
CA ALA A 41 9.28 2.77 -9.40
C ALA A 41 10.72 2.42 -8.98
N VAL A 42 10.90 1.51 -8.02
CA VAL A 42 12.22 1.03 -7.61
C VAL A 42 12.91 0.28 -8.75
N ASN A 43 12.17 -0.54 -9.50
CA ASN A 43 12.66 -1.27 -10.67
C ASN A 43 13.05 -0.33 -11.84
N ASP A 44 12.35 0.79 -12.00
CA ASP A 44 12.71 1.86 -12.96
C ASP A 44 13.90 2.72 -12.47
N GLY A 45 14.45 2.41 -11.28
CA GLY A 45 15.68 2.98 -10.75
C GLY A 45 15.49 4.17 -9.81
N PHE A 46 14.24 4.52 -9.49
CA PHE A 46 13.95 5.62 -8.56
C PHE A 46 14.37 5.29 -7.13
N LEU A 47 14.67 6.36 -6.39
CA LEU A 47 14.81 6.39 -4.95
C LEU A 47 13.54 7.05 -4.38
N ILE A 48 12.84 6.37 -3.47
CA ILE A 48 11.56 6.85 -2.93
C ILE A 48 11.80 7.52 -1.58
N SER A 49 11.23 8.71 -1.41
CA SER A 49 11.06 9.33 -0.09
C SER A 49 9.58 9.41 0.27
N ILE A 50 9.26 9.15 1.54
CA ILE A 50 7.93 9.31 2.12
C ILE A 50 8.08 10.21 3.33
N ASN A 51 7.21 11.21 3.45
CA ASN A 51 7.12 12.05 4.62
C ASN A 51 5.67 12.10 5.08
N ASP A 52 5.36 11.40 6.16
CA ASP A 52 4.04 11.37 6.78
C ASP A 52 3.96 12.26 8.05
N GLY A 53 5.02 13.03 8.34
CA GLY A 53 5.14 13.87 9.53
C GLY A 53 5.63 13.15 10.80
N GLU A 54 5.66 11.82 10.85
CA GLU A 54 6.09 11.02 12.00
C GLU A 54 7.31 10.14 11.71
N GLU A 55 7.39 9.53 10.52
CA GLU A 55 8.51 8.74 10.03
C GLU A 55 8.87 9.20 8.61
N THR A 56 10.16 9.43 8.38
CA THR A 56 10.63 9.88 7.06
C THR A 56 11.55 8.83 6.47
N ILE A 57 11.05 8.11 5.47
CA ILE A 57 11.92 7.35 4.57
C ILE A 57 12.51 8.34 3.58
N ASN A 58 13.84 8.39 3.48
CA ASN A 58 14.53 9.31 2.58
C ASN A 58 15.35 8.55 1.55
N ARG A 59 14.96 8.65 0.27
CA ARG A 59 15.66 8.08 -0.88
C ARG A 59 16.01 6.60 -0.69
N SER A 60 15.03 5.80 -0.29
CA SER A 60 15.20 4.35 -0.14
C SER A 60 14.88 3.60 -1.43
N ARG A 61 15.49 2.43 -1.59
CA ARG A 61 15.08 1.37 -2.54
C ARG A 61 14.58 0.12 -1.81
N ASN A 62 14.57 0.14 -0.48
CA ASN A 62 14.10 -0.98 0.30
C ASN A 62 12.56 -0.98 0.28
N ILE A 63 12.00 -1.74 -0.66
CA ILE A 63 10.56 -1.86 -0.88
C ILE A 63 9.82 -2.21 0.42
N ALA A 64 10.38 -3.10 1.25
CA ALA A 64 9.74 -3.50 2.51
C ALA A 64 9.68 -2.34 3.53
N GLU A 65 10.72 -1.51 3.61
CA GLU A 65 10.71 -0.31 4.46
C GLU A 65 9.73 0.74 3.92
N ILE A 66 9.70 0.94 2.61
CA ILE A 66 8.81 1.91 1.96
C ILE A 66 7.35 1.52 2.20
N ILE A 67 6.97 0.27 1.91
CA ILE A 67 5.61 -0.24 2.12
C ILE A 67 5.22 -0.18 3.61
N LYS A 68 6.15 -0.47 4.53
CA LYS A 68 5.90 -0.38 5.97
C LYS A 68 5.61 1.06 6.43
N ALA A 69 6.24 2.04 5.81
CA ALA A 69 6.03 3.45 6.10
C ALA A 69 4.73 4.00 5.47
N MET A 70 4.17 3.31 4.47
CA MET A 70 2.90 3.66 3.84
C MET A 70 1.68 3.24 4.66
N PHE A 71 0.51 3.74 4.27
CA PHE A 71 -0.80 3.38 4.84
C PHE A 71 -0.99 3.71 6.33
N ARG A 72 -0.14 4.59 6.89
CA ARG A 72 -0.32 5.11 8.26
C ARG A 72 -1.46 6.12 8.34
N THR A 73 -1.74 6.79 7.22
CA THR A 73 -2.93 7.61 7.03
C THR A 73 -3.71 7.11 5.80
N ASN A 74 -4.80 7.79 5.45
CA ASN A 74 -5.53 7.51 4.21
C ASN A 74 -4.89 8.14 2.96
N MET A 75 -3.74 8.80 3.09
CA MET A 75 -3.03 9.40 1.96
C MET A 75 -1.53 9.37 2.17
N ASP A 76 -0.78 8.97 1.14
CA ASP A 76 0.67 9.07 1.12
C ASP A 76 1.15 9.95 -0.03
N THR A 77 2.28 10.62 0.15
CA THR A 77 2.97 11.32 -0.93
C THR A 77 4.35 10.69 -1.15
N LEU A 78 4.50 10.00 -2.27
CA LEU A 78 5.76 9.41 -2.70
C LEU A 78 6.55 10.46 -3.48
N THR A 79 7.72 10.84 -2.97
CA THR A 79 8.67 11.64 -3.74
C THR A 79 9.61 10.72 -4.50
N LEU A 80 9.64 10.85 -5.83
CA LEU A 80 10.53 10.11 -6.70
C LEU A 80 11.82 10.89 -6.93
N ASN A 81 12.96 10.26 -6.67
CA ASN A 81 14.28 10.86 -6.78
C ASN A 81 15.17 10.02 -7.71
N VAL A 82 16.12 10.70 -8.37
CA VAL A 82 17.25 10.08 -9.06
C VAL A 82 18.50 10.71 -8.46
N GLU A 83 19.37 9.86 -7.90
CA GLU A 83 20.49 10.31 -7.07
C GLU A 83 20.01 11.28 -5.98
N GLU A 84 20.55 12.49 -5.92
CA GLU A 84 20.16 13.50 -4.94
C GLU A 84 19.02 14.42 -5.41
N ARG A 85 18.55 14.26 -6.65
CA ARG A 85 17.58 15.17 -7.26
C ARG A 85 16.17 14.60 -7.22
N ARG A 86 15.24 15.43 -6.79
CA ARG A 86 13.81 15.16 -6.91
C ARG A 86 13.40 15.25 -8.38
N VAL A 87 12.77 14.18 -8.88
CA VAL A 87 12.25 14.08 -10.25
C VAL A 87 10.75 14.39 -10.28
N GLY A 88 10.01 14.02 -9.23
CA GLY A 88 8.59 14.34 -9.12
C GLY A 88 7.97 13.81 -7.84
N MET A 89 6.64 13.79 -7.81
CA MET A 89 5.85 13.17 -6.74
C MET A 89 4.66 12.42 -7.31
N ILE A 90 4.16 11.45 -6.53
CA ILE A 90 2.88 10.79 -6.73
C ILE A 90 2.13 10.81 -5.40
N THR A 91 0.87 11.22 -5.42
CA THR A 91 -0.04 11.18 -4.28
C THR A 91 -0.92 9.96 -4.37
N LEU A 92 -0.98 9.18 -3.29
CA LEU A 92 -1.79 7.99 -3.14
C LEU A 92 -2.91 8.27 -2.15
N ILE A 93 -4.15 7.97 -2.50
CA ILE A 93 -5.33 8.18 -1.66
C ILE A 93 -6.04 6.84 -1.47
N TYR A 94 -6.09 6.35 -0.25
CA TYR A 94 -6.66 5.05 0.10
C TYR A 94 -8.11 5.19 0.56
N GLY A 95 -8.91 4.15 0.28
CA GLY A 95 -10.34 4.14 0.58
C GLY A 95 -11.15 5.10 -0.29
N ASN A 96 -10.56 5.64 -1.36
CA ASN A 96 -11.25 6.45 -2.35
C ASN A 96 -11.64 5.57 -3.54
N GLY A 97 -12.88 5.70 -4.01
CA GLY A 97 -13.37 4.96 -5.18
C GLY A 97 -14.05 3.61 -4.91
N ARG A 98 -14.77 3.11 -5.91
CA ARG A 98 -15.51 1.82 -5.83
C ARG A 98 -14.69 0.62 -6.30
N ASN A 99 -13.62 0.85 -7.07
CA ASN A 99 -12.89 -0.18 -7.82
C ASN A 99 -11.36 -0.11 -7.62
N GLY A 100 -10.85 0.60 -6.60
CA GLY A 100 -9.41 0.73 -6.32
C GLY A 100 -8.58 1.49 -7.37
N LEU A 101 -9.14 1.84 -8.53
CA LEU A 101 -8.44 2.59 -9.58
C LEU A 101 -8.21 4.07 -9.23
N ASP A 102 -8.88 4.58 -8.19
CA ASP A 102 -8.76 5.97 -7.73
C ASP A 102 -7.65 6.18 -6.69
N VAL A 103 -6.76 5.20 -6.53
CA VAL A 103 -5.67 5.22 -5.56
C VAL A 103 -4.57 6.19 -5.96
N ILE A 104 -4.24 6.27 -7.24
CA ILE A 104 -3.30 7.28 -7.74
C ILE A 104 -4.08 8.57 -7.95
N GLY A 105 -3.98 9.48 -6.99
CA GLY A 105 -4.77 10.71 -6.96
C GLY A 105 -4.20 11.81 -7.85
N ASP A 106 -2.90 12.08 -7.73
CA ASP A 106 -2.20 13.09 -8.52
C ASP A 106 -0.73 12.68 -8.72
N HIS A 107 -0.10 13.15 -9.78
CA HIS A 107 1.31 12.91 -10.03
C HIS A 107 1.93 14.03 -10.87
N THR A 108 3.26 14.16 -10.77
CA THR A 108 4.00 15.11 -11.61
C THR A 108 3.92 14.71 -13.09
N ASP A 109 3.35 15.58 -13.92
CA ASP A 109 3.15 15.37 -15.36
C ASP A 109 4.47 15.44 -16.15
N ILE A 110 5.21 14.34 -16.14
CA ILE A 110 6.39 14.15 -16.98
C ILE A 110 6.38 12.74 -17.60
N PRO A 111 6.96 12.56 -18.80
CA PRO A 111 6.84 11.31 -19.55
C PRO A 111 7.28 10.05 -18.79
N HIS A 112 8.25 10.16 -17.88
CA HIS A 112 8.72 9.02 -17.10
C HIS A 112 7.69 8.59 -16.05
N ILE A 113 7.16 9.55 -15.28
CA ILE A 113 6.18 9.26 -14.22
C ILE A 113 4.85 8.84 -14.83
N ASN A 114 4.43 9.46 -15.93
CA ASN A 114 3.21 9.05 -16.65
C ASN A 114 3.28 7.59 -17.08
N ARG A 115 4.42 7.16 -17.66
CA ARG A 115 4.62 5.75 -18.04
C ARG A 115 4.59 4.80 -16.85
N LEU A 116 5.19 5.19 -15.72
CA LEU A 116 5.17 4.40 -14.49
C LEU A 116 3.73 4.21 -13.98
N VAL A 117 2.95 5.29 -13.94
CA VAL A 117 1.54 5.27 -13.53
C VAL A 117 0.72 4.41 -14.49
N GLU A 118 0.79 4.67 -15.79
CA GLU A 118 0.07 3.90 -16.82
C GLU A 118 0.40 2.42 -16.78
N ARG A 119 1.68 2.07 -16.64
CA ARG A 119 2.14 0.68 -16.53
C ARG A 119 1.51 0.01 -15.31
N THR A 120 1.58 0.68 -14.16
CA THR A 120 1.01 0.16 -12.92
C THR A 120 -0.49 -0.06 -13.07
N MET A 121 -1.22 0.92 -13.61
CA MET A 121 -2.68 0.82 -13.76
C MET A 121 -3.11 -0.30 -14.72
N LYS A 122 -2.38 -0.51 -15.81
CA LYS A 122 -2.63 -1.60 -16.77
C LYS A 122 -2.55 -2.99 -16.14
N GLU A 123 -1.81 -3.18 -15.04
CA GLU A 123 -1.75 -4.46 -14.33
C GLU A 123 -3.09 -4.80 -13.63
N PHE A 124 -3.94 -3.79 -13.40
CA PHE A 124 -5.20 -3.89 -12.66
C PHE A 124 -6.44 -3.61 -13.52
N GLU A 125 -6.27 -3.16 -14.76
CA GLU A 125 -7.32 -3.15 -15.78
C GLU A 125 -7.68 -4.61 -16.14
N ARG A 126 -8.82 -5.10 -15.65
CA ARG A 126 -9.38 -6.43 -15.97
C ARG A 126 -10.52 -6.34 -16.97
#